data_AF-A0A2V6G340-F1
#
_entry.id   AF-A0A2V6G340-F1
#
_cell.length_a   1.000
_cell.length_b   1.000
_cell.length_c   1.000
_cell.angle_alpha   90.00
_cell.angle_beta   90.00
_cell.angle_gamma   90.00
#
_symmetry.space_group_name_H-M   'P 1'
#
loop_
_entity.id
_entity.type
_entity.pdbx_description
1 polymer ?
#
loop_
_entity_poly.entity_id
_entity_poly.type
_entity_poly.pdbx_seq_one_letter_code
_entity_poly.pdbx_strand_id
1 'polypeptide(L)' 'EKWSGYAFGLGMDRLAMILFDIPDLRLFAQNDLRFLRQFA' A
#
# COMPACT_ATOMS: atom_id res chain seq x y z
N GLU A 1 28.85 22.32 15.07
CA GLU A 1 27.38 22.20 15.00
C GLU A 1 26.96 20.75 15.20
N LYS A 2 25.89 20.49 15.97
CA LYS A 2 25.33 19.15 16.16
C LYS A 2 24.16 18.99 15.19
N TRP A 3 24.39 18.27 14.11
CA TRP A 3 23.32 17.91 13.17
C TRP A 3 22.51 16.75 13.73
N SER A 4 21.18 16.84 13.62
CA SER A 4 20.25 15.75 13.96
C SER A 4 19.13 15.71 12.94
N GLY A 5 18.68 14.51 12.58
CA GLY A 5 17.57 14.30 11.66
C GLY A 5 16.93 12.92 11.87
N TYR A 6 15.68 12.80 11.46
CA TYR A 6 14.92 11.55 11.50
C TYR A 6 14.39 11.23 10.10
N ALA A 7 14.27 9.95 9.80
CA ALA A 7 13.66 9.45 8.57
C ALA A 7 12.73 8.29 8.91
N PHE A 8 11.61 8.20 8.19
CA PHE A 8 10.69 7.09 8.28
C PHE A 8 10.25 6.66 6.88
N GLY A 9 9.79 5.41 6.80
CA GLY A 9 9.20 4.81 5.62
C GLY A 9 7.94 4.05 6.02
N LEU A 10 6.94 4.10 5.16
CA LEU A 10 5.69 3.36 5.32
C LEU A 10 5.45 2.54 4.07
N GLY A 11 4.99 1.30 4.25
CA GLY A 11 4.59 0.44 3.15
C GLY A 11 3.20 0.82 2.66
N MET A 12 3.11 1.34 1.44
CA MET A 12 1.83 1.72 0.84
C MET A 12 0.88 0.53 0.70
N ASP A 13 1.41 -0.67 0.43
CA ASP A 13 0.61 -1.88 0.30
C ASP A 13 -0.14 -2.20 1.59
N ARG A 14 0.54 -2.09 2.75
CA ARG A 14 -0.09 -2.40 4.05
C ARG A 14 -1.10 -1.34 4.45
N LEU A 15 -0.85 -0.08 4.14
CA LEU A 15 -1.83 0.99 4.35
C LEU A 15 -3.07 0.76 3.47
N ALA A 16 -2.89 0.44 2.20
CA ALA A 16 -3.99 0.14 1.29
C ALA A 16 -4.79 -1.08 1.75
N MET A 17 -4.12 -2.15 2.19
CA MET A 17 -4.81 -3.34 2.71
C MET A 17 -5.70 -3.04 3.90
N ILE A 18 -5.28 -2.16 4.82
CA ILE A 18 -6.07 -1.79 6.00
C ILE A 18 -7.22 -0.85 5.60
N LEU A 19 -6.93 0.16 4.79
CA LEU A 19 -7.91 1.19 4.43
C LEU A 19 -9.04 0.67 3.55
N PHE A 20 -8.73 -0.30 2.68
CA PHE A 20 -9.68 -0.84 1.70
C PHE A 20 -10.06 -2.30 1.98
N ASP A 21 -9.71 -2.82 3.16
CA ASP A 21 -9.97 -4.19 3.60
C ASP A 21 -9.57 -5.26 2.55
N ILE A 22 -8.40 -5.07 1.95
CA ILE A 22 -7.89 -5.97 0.90
C ILE A 22 -7.29 -7.20 1.60
N PRO A 23 -7.83 -8.42 1.35
CA PRO A 23 -7.48 -9.60 2.14
C PRO A 23 -6.11 -10.19 1.79
N ASP A 24 -5.54 -9.82 0.63
CA ASP A 24 -4.34 -10.45 0.09
C ASP A 24 -3.51 -9.49 -0.76
N LEU A 25 -2.21 -9.38 -0.43
CA LEU A 25 -1.23 -8.58 -1.16
C LEU A 25 -1.08 -8.98 -2.63
N ARG A 26 -1.27 -10.27 -2.96
CA ARG A 26 -1.09 -10.77 -4.32
C ARG A 26 -2.04 -10.12 -5.33
N LEU A 27 -3.20 -9.62 -4.86
CA LEU A 27 -4.17 -8.94 -5.70
C LEU A 27 -3.59 -7.69 -6.40
N PHE A 28 -2.59 -7.04 -5.80
CA PHE A 28 -1.91 -5.89 -6.42
C PHE A 28 -1.04 -6.29 -7.63
N ALA A 29 -0.48 -7.50 -7.66
CA ALA A 29 0.46 -7.94 -8.70
C ALA A 29 -0.17 -8.86 -9.77
N GLN A 30 -1.37 -9.39 -9.53
CA GLN A 30 -2.05 -10.33 -10.43
C GLN A 30 -2.64 -9.68 -11.70
N ASN A 31 -2.68 -8.33 -11.76
CA ASN A 31 -3.24 -7.57 -12.88
C ASN A 31 -4.68 -7.97 -13.24
N ASP A 32 -5.49 -8.30 -12.23
CA ASP A 32 -6.89 -8.69 -12.40
C ASP A 32 -7.78 -7.46 -12.61
N LEU A 33 -8.39 -7.36 -13.79
CA LEU A 33 -9.30 -6.26 -14.12
C LEU A 33 -10.52 -6.18 -13.19
N ARG A 34 -10.96 -7.29 -12.59
CA ARG A 34 -12.07 -7.30 -11.63
C ARG A 34 -11.70 -6.57 -10.35
N PHE A 35 -10.47 -6.78 -9.87
CA PHE A 35 -9.93 -6.05 -8.73
C PHE A 35 -9.75 -4.56 -9.07
N LEU A 36 -9.24 -4.22 -10.25
CA LEU A 36 -9.00 -2.82 -10.62
C LEU A 36 -10.30 -2.02 -10.80
N ARG A 37 -11.38 -2.65 -11.26
CA ARG A 37 -12.68 -2.00 -11.50
C ARG A 37 -13.37 -1.48 -10.24
N GLN A 38 -13.03 -1.96 -9.05
CA GLN A 38 -13.68 -1.52 -7.81
C GLN A 38 -13.17 -0.16 -7.30
N PHE A 39 -12.10 0.38 -7.92
CA PHE A 39 -11.48 1.66 -7.55
C PHE A 39 -11.64 2.75 -8.62
N ALA A 40 -12.43 2.49 -9.66
CA ALA A 40 -12.71 3.42 -10.77
C ALA A 40 -13.96 4.27 -10.50
#